data_AF-A0A134BGB6-F1
#
_entry.id   AF-A0A134BGB6-F1
#
_cell.length_a   1.000
_cell.length_b   1.000
_cell.length_c   1.000
_cell.angle_alpha   90.00
_cell.angle_beta   90.00
_cell.angle_gamma   90.00
#
_symmetry.space_group_name_H-M   'P 1'
#
loop_
_entity.id
_entity.type
_entity.pdbx_description
1 polymer ?
#
loop_
_entity_poly.entity_id
_entity_poly.type
_entity_poly.pdbx_seq_one_letter_code
_entity_poly.pdbx_strand_id
1 'polypeptide(L)'
;MKDYSIIHKNLDKYFIIYSDCFLSRGLVKSSILDITNQQMYFFDTQFYDILSTISLYRIREILLMCEDEVTVESFQELIMFLVSKDLGAFVENVSLFPPINVEWDCYSIISNAIIDVKNKIHNFEKIFIELNDLFCEKIQIRFYSVVGTDIFHKIIHHAIDKRFSHIEFVIKEDAQENRLEDLIAIVKQYPFIHFTIYNSFKDLSTLRFNNISFIKRDLDFCKDCGVISPEYFIIPTMDSYMENSAKLLV
;
A
#
# COMPACT_ATOMS: atom_id res chain seq x y z
N MET A 1 -24.77 11.49 -31.32
CA MET A 1 -25.55 10.68 -30.36
C MET A 1 -24.62 9.62 -29.82
N LYS A 2 -24.44 9.52 -28.50
CA LYS A 2 -23.61 8.48 -27.90
C LYS A 2 -24.23 7.11 -28.21
N ASP A 3 -23.39 6.12 -28.55
CA ASP A 3 -23.86 4.77 -28.91
C ASP A 3 -23.88 3.89 -27.67
N TYR A 4 -25.08 3.61 -27.16
CA TYR A 4 -25.33 2.72 -26.03
C TYR A 4 -25.86 1.34 -26.46
N SER A 5 -25.65 0.95 -27.72
CA SER A 5 -26.19 -0.30 -28.28
C SER A 5 -25.76 -1.54 -27.50
N ILE A 6 -24.57 -1.55 -26.90
CA ILE A 6 -24.12 -2.66 -26.04
C ILE A 6 -24.99 -2.78 -24.78
N ILE A 7 -25.39 -1.67 -24.16
CA ILE A 7 -26.26 -1.69 -22.97
C ILE A 7 -27.65 -2.18 -23.37
N HIS A 8 -28.21 -1.67 -24.46
CA HIS A 8 -29.53 -2.07 -24.95
C HIS A 8 -29.61 -3.56 -25.36
N LYS A 9 -28.51 -4.15 -25.81
CA LYS A 9 -28.41 -5.60 -26.10
C LYS A 9 -28.32 -6.47 -24.84
N ASN A 10 -28.01 -5.89 -23.68
CA ASN A 10 -27.77 -6.61 -22.44
C ASN A 10 -28.74 -6.18 -21.32
N LEU A 11 -29.94 -5.65 -21.67
CA LEU A 11 -30.94 -5.19 -20.71
C LEU A 11 -31.37 -6.26 -19.70
N ASP A 12 -31.42 -7.52 -20.12
CA ASP A 12 -31.86 -8.64 -19.28
C ASP A 12 -30.72 -9.33 -18.53
N LYS A 13 -29.48 -8.83 -18.69
CA LYS A 13 -28.30 -9.31 -17.97
C LYS A 13 -28.02 -8.48 -16.73
N TYR A 14 -27.22 -9.06 -15.84
CA TYR A 14 -26.57 -8.35 -14.74
C TYR A 14 -25.30 -7.68 -15.24
N PHE A 15 -24.84 -6.66 -14.52
CA PHE A 15 -23.48 -6.15 -14.67
C PHE A 15 -22.72 -6.43 -13.39
N ILE A 16 -21.51 -6.96 -13.53
CA ILE A 16 -20.60 -7.16 -12.42
C ILE A 16 -19.40 -6.25 -12.58
N ILE A 17 -18.87 -5.78 -11.47
CA ILE A 17 -17.51 -5.25 -11.37
C ILE A 17 -16.62 -6.45 -11.01
N TYR A 18 -15.45 -6.58 -11.63
CA TYR A 18 -14.56 -7.68 -11.31
C TYR A 18 -14.13 -7.63 -9.84
N SER A 19 -13.96 -8.79 -9.22
CA SER A 19 -13.79 -8.91 -7.77
C SER A 19 -12.47 -8.33 -7.24
N ASP A 20 -11.50 -8.12 -8.11
CA ASP A 20 -10.22 -7.45 -7.88
C ASP A 20 -10.25 -5.93 -8.14
N CYS A 21 -11.42 -5.41 -8.52
CA CYS A 21 -11.69 -3.99 -8.68
C CYS A 21 -12.47 -3.45 -7.47
N PHE A 22 -11.76 -2.90 -6.48
CA PHE A 22 -12.35 -2.47 -5.21
C PHE A 22 -12.92 -1.06 -5.29
N LEU A 23 -14.15 -0.87 -4.79
CA LEU A 23 -14.76 0.45 -4.68
C LEU A 23 -14.33 1.15 -3.40
N SER A 24 -14.03 2.46 -3.49
CA SER A 24 -13.79 3.31 -2.33
C SER A 24 -14.59 4.60 -2.43
N ARG A 25 -15.38 4.90 -1.39
CA ARG A 25 -16.24 6.07 -1.35
C ARG A 25 -15.40 7.31 -1.01
N GLY A 26 -15.45 8.31 -1.87
CA GLY A 26 -14.91 9.63 -1.57
C GLY A 26 -16.00 10.69 -1.44
N LEU A 27 -15.64 11.88 -0.97
CA LEU A 27 -16.60 12.96 -0.72
C LEU A 27 -17.24 13.51 -2.02
N VAL A 28 -16.41 13.71 -3.06
CA VAL A 28 -16.84 14.29 -4.35
C VAL A 28 -16.66 13.28 -5.48
N LYS A 29 -15.53 12.59 -5.50
CA LYS A 29 -15.23 11.50 -6.42
C LYS A 29 -14.99 10.24 -5.62
N SER A 30 -15.61 9.16 -6.05
CA SER A 30 -15.30 7.81 -5.59
C SER A 30 -14.32 7.16 -6.54
N SER A 31 -13.65 6.10 -6.10
CA SER A 31 -12.64 5.41 -6.91
C SER A 31 -12.91 3.93 -7.06
N ILE A 32 -12.41 3.40 -8.16
CA ILE A 32 -12.29 1.96 -8.44
C ILE A 32 -10.81 1.66 -8.50
N LEU A 33 -10.38 0.74 -7.64
CA LEU A 33 -9.01 0.28 -7.52
C LEU A 33 -8.88 -1.08 -8.22
N ASP A 34 -8.35 -1.09 -9.43
CA ASP A 34 -7.98 -2.30 -10.15
C ASP A 34 -6.61 -2.76 -9.65
N ILE A 35 -6.63 -3.71 -8.72
CA ILE A 35 -5.41 -4.21 -8.07
C ILE A 35 -4.55 -5.01 -9.05
N THR A 36 -5.18 -5.78 -9.94
CA THR A 36 -4.47 -6.64 -10.90
C THR A 36 -3.64 -5.82 -11.87
N ASN A 37 -4.19 -4.74 -12.41
CA ASN A 37 -3.47 -3.87 -13.35
C ASN A 37 -2.78 -2.68 -12.68
N GLN A 38 -2.88 -2.55 -11.35
CA GLN A 38 -2.38 -1.42 -10.56
C GLN A 38 -2.84 -0.08 -11.15
N GLN A 39 -4.15 0.04 -11.40
CA GLN A 39 -4.78 1.27 -11.91
C GLN A 39 -5.87 1.78 -10.97
N MET A 40 -6.01 3.10 -10.90
CA MET A 40 -7.06 3.77 -10.13
C MET A 40 -7.90 4.63 -11.06
N TYR A 41 -9.20 4.42 -11.01
CA TYR A 41 -10.17 5.15 -11.81
C TYR A 41 -11.10 5.92 -10.89
N PHE A 42 -11.54 7.10 -11.34
CA PHE A 42 -12.45 7.94 -10.56
C PHE A 42 -13.81 8.06 -11.24
N PHE A 43 -14.86 8.08 -10.44
CA PHE A 43 -16.22 8.30 -10.88
C PHE A 43 -16.96 9.22 -9.89
N ASP A 44 -18.12 9.71 -10.28
CA ASP A 44 -18.92 10.57 -9.41
C ASP A 44 -19.47 9.76 -8.22
N THR A 45 -19.29 10.29 -7.00
CA THR A 45 -19.75 9.65 -5.77
C THR A 45 -21.24 9.35 -5.76
N GLN A 46 -22.05 10.09 -6.52
CA GLN A 46 -23.49 9.80 -6.62
C GLN A 46 -23.78 8.36 -7.11
N PHE A 47 -22.88 7.75 -7.87
CA PHE A 47 -23.05 6.38 -8.38
C PHE A 47 -22.48 5.30 -7.45
N TYR A 48 -21.91 5.68 -6.29
CA TYR A 48 -21.24 4.71 -5.41
C TYR A 48 -22.21 3.63 -4.92
N ASP A 49 -23.37 4.04 -4.44
CA ASP A 49 -24.34 3.12 -3.83
C ASP A 49 -24.94 2.16 -4.88
N ILE A 50 -25.19 2.64 -6.11
CA ILE A 50 -25.65 1.77 -7.20
C ILE A 50 -24.55 0.82 -7.70
N LEU A 51 -23.30 1.28 -7.85
CA LEU A 51 -22.20 0.39 -8.24
C LEU A 51 -21.91 -0.68 -7.18
N SER A 52 -22.08 -0.36 -5.90
CA SER A 52 -21.89 -1.31 -4.80
C SER A 52 -22.94 -2.42 -4.77
N THR A 53 -24.06 -2.23 -5.47
CA THR A 53 -25.20 -3.15 -5.51
C THR A 53 -25.59 -3.55 -6.94
N ILE A 54 -24.78 -3.18 -7.94
CA ILE A 54 -25.13 -3.31 -9.36
C ILE A 54 -25.40 -4.74 -9.79
N SER A 55 -24.71 -5.70 -9.17
CA SER A 55 -24.86 -7.13 -9.45
C SER A 55 -26.16 -7.72 -8.91
N LEU A 56 -26.90 -7.01 -8.07
CA LEU A 56 -28.20 -7.46 -7.54
C LEU A 56 -29.35 -7.26 -8.53
N TYR A 57 -29.16 -6.44 -9.56
CA TYR A 57 -30.21 -6.01 -10.47
C TYR A 57 -29.79 -6.23 -11.92
N ARG A 58 -30.76 -6.55 -12.78
CA ARG A 58 -30.57 -6.50 -14.22
C ARG A 58 -30.45 -5.05 -14.67
N ILE A 59 -29.75 -4.82 -15.77
CA ILE A 59 -29.57 -3.47 -16.33
C ILE A 59 -30.90 -2.75 -16.53
N ARG A 60 -31.92 -3.44 -17.04
CA ARG A 60 -33.24 -2.84 -17.24
C ARG A 60 -33.88 -2.33 -15.94
N GLU A 61 -33.63 -3.00 -14.82
CA GLU A 61 -34.21 -2.67 -13.52
C GLU A 61 -33.53 -1.41 -12.98
N ILE A 62 -32.21 -1.31 -13.13
CA ILE A 62 -31.44 -0.12 -12.74
C ILE A 62 -31.86 1.10 -13.55
N LEU A 63 -32.04 0.96 -14.87
CA LEU A 63 -32.50 2.06 -15.73
C LEU A 63 -33.90 2.56 -15.34
N LEU A 64 -34.76 1.71 -14.78
CA LEU A 64 -36.07 2.11 -14.26
C LEU A 64 -36.01 2.79 -12.88
N MET A 65 -34.89 2.64 -12.15
CA MET A 65 -34.65 3.31 -10.87
C MET A 65 -34.10 4.73 -11.05
N CYS A 66 -33.61 5.08 -12.25
CA CYS A 66 -33.15 6.43 -12.55
C CYS A 66 -34.33 7.42 -12.55
N GLU A 67 -34.14 8.59 -11.93
CA GLU A 67 -35.22 9.59 -11.73
C GLU A 67 -35.57 10.35 -13.02
N ASP A 68 -34.61 10.53 -13.92
CA ASP A 68 -34.75 11.28 -15.16
C ASP A 68 -33.82 10.78 -16.29
N GLU A 69 -34.03 11.28 -17.50
CA GLU A 69 -33.23 10.93 -18.68
C GLU A 69 -31.74 11.32 -18.54
N VAL A 70 -31.43 12.36 -17.76
CA VAL A 70 -30.05 12.82 -17.54
C VAL A 70 -29.28 11.82 -16.67
N THR A 71 -29.95 11.28 -15.65
CA THR A 71 -29.43 10.23 -14.77
C THR A 71 -29.24 8.92 -15.53
N VAL A 72 -30.19 8.58 -16.40
CA VAL A 72 -30.07 7.43 -17.32
C VAL A 72 -28.83 7.59 -18.20
N GLU A 73 -28.68 8.73 -18.88
CA GLU A 73 -27.52 8.97 -19.74
C GLU A 73 -26.21 8.88 -18.95
N SER A 74 -26.15 9.51 -17.78
CA SER A 74 -24.95 9.51 -16.93
C SER A 74 -24.59 8.11 -16.42
N PHE A 75 -25.58 7.28 -16.08
CA PHE A 75 -25.36 5.88 -15.73
C PHE A 75 -24.87 5.06 -16.93
N GLN A 76 -25.44 5.27 -18.12
CA GLN A 76 -25.00 4.59 -19.33
C GLN A 76 -23.56 4.96 -19.69
N GLU A 77 -23.17 6.22 -19.53
CA GLU A 77 -21.78 6.67 -19.69
C GLU A 77 -20.83 5.97 -18.71
N LEU A 78 -21.24 5.83 -17.46
CA LEU A 78 -20.47 5.11 -16.45
C LEU A 78 -20.28 3.65 -16.84
N ILE A 79 -21.34 2.94 -17.27
CA ILE A 79 -21.22 1.54 -17.71
C ILE A 79 -20.31 1.41 -18.93
N MET A 80 -20.45 2.31 -19.92
CA MET A 80 -19.56 2.33 -21.08
C MET A 80 -18.11 2.57 -20.67
N PHE A 81 -17.87 3.45 -19.69
CA PHE A 81 -16.54 3.68 -19.14
C PHE A 81 -15.98 2.40 -18.49
N LEU A 82 -16.74 1.72 -17.62
CA LEU A 82 -16.31 0.48 -16.97
C LEU A 82 -15.96 -0.61 -18.00
N VAL A 83 -16.80 -0.78 -19.03
CA VAL A 83 -16.54 -1.74 -20.11
C VAL A 83 -15.29 -1.34 -20.91
N SER A 84 -15.11 -0.06 -21.22
CA SER A 84 -13.95 0.42 -21.98
C SER A 84 -12.62 0.27 -21.24
N LYS A 85 -12.68 0.19 -19.90
CA LYS A 85 -11.53 -0.02 -19.02
C LYS A 85 -11.37 -1.46 -18.56
N ASP A 86 -12.21 -2.38 -19.03
CA ASP A 86 -12.23 -3.78 -18.63
C ASP A 86 -12.34 -3.95 -17.09
N LEU A 87 -13.21 -3.15 -16.46
CA LEU A 87 -13.45 -3.17 -15.01
C LEU A 87 -14.66 -4.02 -14.62
N GLY A 88 -15.37 -4.56 -15.61
CA GLY A 88 -16.61 -5.26 -15.39
C GLY A 88 -17.24 -5.78 -16.69
N ALA A 89 -18.22 -6.65 -16.53
CA ALA A 89 -18.84 -7.36 -17.65
C ALA A 89 -20.33 -7.60 -17.45
N PHE A 90 -21.05 -7.75 -18.56
CA PHE A 90 -22.44 -8.21 -18.56
C PHE A 90 -22.50 -9.73 -18.44
N VAL A 91 -23.28 -10.25 -17.48
CA VAL A 91 -23.35 -11.68 -17.17
C VAL A 91 -24.79 -12.15 -16.98
N GLU A 92 -25.04 -13.42 -17.34
CA GLU A 92 -26.33 -14.06 -17.10
C GLU A 92 -26.47 -14.54 -15.65
N ASN A 93 -25.37 -15.01 -15.07
CA ASN A 93 -25.35 -15.57 -13.73
C ASN A 93 -24.19 -14.99 -12.91
N VAL A 94 -24.54 -14.16 -11.92
CA VAL A 94 -23.61 -13.52 -10.99
C VAL A 94 -22.89 -14.54 -10.10
N SER A 95 -23.48 -15.71 -9.84
CA SER A 95 -22.88 -16.73 -8.96
C SER A 95 -21.57 -17.32 -9.51
N LEU A 96 -21.28 -17.12 -10.79
CA LEU A 96 -20.01 -17.53 -11.42
C LEU A 96 -18.87 -16.54 -11.14
N PHE A 97 -19.18 -15.40 -10.51
CA PHE A 97 -18.25 -14.34 -10.18
C PHE A 97 -18.35 -14.03 -8.68
N PRO A 98 -17.99 -14.99 -7.81
CA PRO A 98 -18.03 -14.77 -6.38
C PRO A 98 -17.06 -13.64 -5.99
N PRO A 99 -17.36 -12.88 -4.92
CA PRO A 99 -16.42 -11.91 -4.38
C PRO A 99 -15.13 -12.62 -3.91
N ILE A 100 -14.00 -11.90 -3.96
CA ILE A 100 -12.75 -12.40 -3.41
C ILE A 100 -12.89 -12.51 -1.89
N ASN A 101 -12.39 -13.61 -1.32
CA ASN A 101 -12.25 -13.71 0.12
C ASN A 101 -11.16 -12.70 0.57
N VAL A 102 -11.56 -11.69 1.34
CA VAL A 102 -10.67 -10.63 1.86
C VAL A 102 -10.12 -10.94 3.25
N GLU A 103 -10.29 -12.18 3.73
CA GLU A 103 -9.66 -12.63 4.96
C GLU A 103 -8.13 -12.60 4.85
N TRP A 104 -7.51 -11.87 5.76
CA TRP A 104 -6.05 -11.82 5.87
C TRP A 104 -5.54 -13.11 6.51
N ASP A 105 -5.02 -14.01 5.67
CA ASP A 105 -4.35 -15.24 6.12
C ASP A 105 -2.83 -15.03 6.12
N CYS A 106 -2.31 -14.56 7.25
CA CYS A 106 -0.88 -14.41 7.45
C CYS A 106 -0.42 -15.24 8.64
N TYR A 107 0.68 -15.96 8.44
CA TYR A 107 1.32 -16.73 9.50
C TYR A 107 1.96 -15.84 10.58
N SER A 108 2.25 -14.57 10.26
CA SER A 108 2.82 -13.60 11.18
C SER A 108 1.76 -12.86 11.96
N ILE A 109 1.93 -12.79 13.29
CA ILE A 109 1.06 -12.02 14.18
C ILE A 109 1.35 -10.52 14.03
N ILE A 110 2.63 -10.19 13.81
CA ILE A 110 3.09 -8.84 13.48
C ILE A 110 3.94 -8.95 12.22
N SER A 111 3.52 -8.32 11.13
CA SER A 111 4.24 -8.34 9.84
C SER A 111 5.44 -7.40 9.82
N ASN A 112 5.38 -6.30 10.58
CA ASN A 112 6.41 -5.28 10.64
C ASN A 112 6.48 -4.59 12.01
N ALA A 113 7.68 -4.16 12.42
CA ALA A 113 7.91 -3.41 13.66
C ALA A 113 8.74 -2.15 13.42
N ILE A 114 8.40 -1.06 14.13
CA ILE A 114 9.18 0.18 14.13
C ILE A 114 9.66 0.45 15.56
N ILE A 115 10.97 0.64 15.73
CA ILE A 115 11.62 0.84 17.02
C ILE A 115 12.31 2.20 17.04
N ASP A 116 11.83 3.10 17.91
CA ASP A 116 12.36 4.45 18.07
C ASP A 116 13.43 4.50 19.15
N VAL A 117 14.62 4.97 18.79
CA VAL A 117 15.75 5.14 19.69
C VAL A 117 16.09 6.62 19.82
N LYS A 118 15.67 7.22 20.93
CA LYS A 118 15.90 8.65 21.23
C LYS A 118 17.22 8.86 21.98
N ASN A 119 17.20 8.63 23.30
CA ASN A 119 18.34 8.95 24.16
C ASN A 119 19.06 7.71 24.71
N LYS A 120 18.44 6.53 24.62
CA LYS A 120 18.94 5.29 25.24
C LYS A 120 18.75 4.13 24.29
N ILE A 121 19.80 3.33 24.13
CA ILE A 121 19.75 2.06 23.40
C ILE A 121 18.88 1.06 24.16
N HIS A 122 17.94 0.43 23.44
CA HIS A 122 17.06 -0.59 23.98
C HIS A 122 17.76 -1.93 24.13
N ASN A 123 17.13 -2.86 24.87
CA ASN A 123 17.58 -4.24 24.91
C ASN A 123 17.15 -4.97 23.62
N PHE A 124 17.94 -4.82 22.55
CA PHE A 124 17.64 -5.42 21.24
C PHE A 124 17.68 -6.94 21.25
N GLU A 125 18.44 -7.58 22.15
CA GLU A 125 18.39 -9.03 22.33
C GLU A 125 16.97 -9.48 22.69
N LYS A 126 16.40 -8.88 23.74
CA LYS A 126 15.05 -9.18 24.19
C LYS A 126 14.01 -8.84 23.12
N ILE A 127 14.08 -7.64 22.54
CA ILE A 127 13.13 -7.19 21.51
C ILE A 127 13.14 -8.14 20.32
N PHE A 128 14.32 -8.55 19.86
CA PHE A 128 14.41 -9.44 18.70
C PHE A 128 13.96 -10.87 19.00
N ILE A 129 14.11 -11.37 20.24
CA ILE A 129 13.49 -12.64 20.64
C ILE A 129 11.97 -12.52 20.54
N GLU A 130 11.39 -11.49 21.16
CA GLU A 130 9.93 -11.28 21.17
C GLU A 130 9.36 -11.10 19.75
N LEU A 131 10.01 -10.30 18.90
CA LEU A 131 9.57 -10.10 17.51
C LEU A 131 9.71 -11.38 16.66
N ASN A 132 10.76 -12.17 16.88
CA ASN A 132 10.95 -13.43 16.17
C ASN A 132 9.89 -14.47 16.56
N ASP A 133 9.48 -14.51 17.84
CA ASP A 133 8.41 -15.40 18.33
C ASP A 133 7.03 -15.01 17.78
N LEU A 134 6.85 -13.73 17.41
CA LEU A 134 5.67 -13.21 16.72
C LEU A 134 5.75 -13.35 15.19
N PHE A 135 6.80 -14.01 14.68
CA PHE A 135 7.09 -14.18 13.26
C PHE A 135 7.21 -12.85 12.49
N CYS A 136 7.63 -11.79 13.16
CA CYS A 136 7.90 -10.51 12.51
C CYS A 136 9.17 -10.61 11.68
N GLU A 137 9.05 -10.35 10.37
CA GLU A 137 10.18 -10.43 9.45
C GLU A 137 10.85 -9.07 9.17
N LYS A 138 10.09 -7.97 9.30
CA LYS A 138 10.52 -6.64 8.83
C LYS A 138 10.61 -5.67 10.00
N ILE A 139 11.81 -5.12 10.23
CA ILE A 139 12.06 -4.19 11.34
C ILE A 139 12.64 -2.88 10.79
N GLN A 140 12.12 -1.76 11.27
CA GLN A 140 12.74 -0.46 11.10
C GLN A 140 13.21 0.06 12.46
N ILE A 141 14.46 0.51 12.54
CA ILE A 141 15.06 1.08 13.75
C ILE A 141 15.44 2.53 13.43
N ARG A 142 14.79 3.48 14.11
CA ARG A 142 14.98 4.91 13.87
C ARG A 142 15.78 5.54 14.98
N PHE A 143 16.94 6.09 14.63
CA PHE A 143 17.79 6.82 15.56
C PHE A 143 17.60 8.33 15.38
N TYR A 144 17.28 9.01 16.48
CA TYR A 144 17.08 10.47 16.50
C TYR A 144 18.35 11.25 16.87
N SER A 145 19.39 10.56 17.32
CA SER A 145 20.73 11.10 17.56
C SER A 145 21.73 10.50 16.59
N VAL A 146 22.90 11.12 16.50
CA VAL A 146 24.05 10.52 15.81
C VAL A 146 24.42 9.22 16.52
N VAL A 147 24.72 8.19 15.73
CA VAL A 147 25.07 6.85 16.22
C VAL A 147 26.25 6.31 15.45
N GLY A 148 27.19 5.75 16.20
CA GLY A 148 28.40 5.13 15.68
C GLY A 148 28.16 3.74 15.07
N THR A 149 29.01 3.37 14.13
CA THR A 149 28.97 2.06 13.44
C THR A 149 29.00 0.86 14.41
N ASP A 150 29.67 0.98 15.56
CA ASP A 150 29.78 -0.09 16.56
C ASP A 150 28.42 -0.51 17.15
N ILE A 151 27.49 0.43 17.27
CA ILE A 151 26.13 0.16 17.76
C ILE A 151 25.37 -0.69 16.75
N PHE A 152 25.51 -0.44 15.44
CA PHE A 152 24.87 -1.26 14.41
C PHE A 152 25.36 -2.69 14.48
N HIS A 153 26.68 -2.91 14.62
CA HIS A 153 27.23 -4.26 14.77
C HIS A 153 26.66 -5.00 16.00
N LYS A 154 26.53 -4.32 17.15
CA LYS A 154 25.93 -4.90 18.36
C LYS A 154 24.48 -5.31 18.13
N ILE A 155 23.69 -4.46 17.48
CA ILE A 155 22.28 -4.75 17.19
C ILE A 155 22.17 -5.90 16.19
N ILE A 156 22.94 -5.85 15.09
CA ILE A 156 22.94 -6.89 14.04
C ILE A 156 23.34 -8.23 14.63
N HIS A 157 24.28 -8.28 15.57
CA HIS A 157 24.68 -9.53 16.22
C HIS A 157 23.50 -10.24 16.89
N HIS A 158 22.56 -9.51 17.48
CA HIS A 158 21.34 -10.10 18.05
C HIS A 158 20.34 -10.54 16.99
N ALA A 159 20.42 -10.07 15.75
CA ALA A 159 19.57 -10.49 14.64
C ALA A 159 20.07 -11.78 13.97
N ILE A 160 21.34 -12.15 14.17
CA ILE A 160 21.91 -13.38 13.61
C ILE A 160 21.10 -14.58 14.14
N ASP A 161 20.83 -15.53 13.26
CA ASP A 161 20.02 -16.74 13.48
C ASP A 161 18.50 -16.51 13.72
N LYS A 162 18.01 -15.28 13.54
CA LYS A 162 16.57 -14.97 13.54
C LYS A 162 16.01 -14.87 12.13
N ARG A 163 14.69 -14.90 12.01
CA ARG A 163 13.98 -14.96 10.71
C ARG A 163 13.77 -13.60 10.04
N PHE A 164 14.49 -12.57 10.45
CA PHE A 164 14.33 -11.23 9.88
C PHE A 164 14.78 -11.22 8.42
N SER A 165 13.85 -10.92 7.51
CA SER A 165 14.15 -10.76 6.08
C SER A 165 14.57 -9.33 5.75
N HIS A 166 14.27 -8.37 6.62
CA HIS A 166 14.60 -6.96 6.42
C HIS A 166 14.80 -6.22 7.75
N ILE A 167 15.95 -5.55 7.91
CA ILE A 167 16.17 -4.57 8.99
C ILE A 167 16.67 -3.27 8.37
N GLU A 168 15.90 -2.20 8.55
CA GLU A 168 16.27 -0.85 8.11
C GLU A 168 16.71 0.00 9.29
N PHE A 169 17.89 0.60 9.19
CA PHE A 169 18.37 1.64 10.08
C PHE A 169 18.12 3.02 9.46
N VAL A 170 17.29 3.83 10.11
CA VAL A 170 17.09 5.24 9.74
C VAL A 170 17.97 6.10 10.64
N ILE A 171 18.97 6.76 10.05
CA ILE A 171 20.04 7.43 10.80
C ILE A 171 20.36 8.81 10.24
N LYS A 172 20.83 9.71 11.11
CA LYS A 172 21.33 11.03 10.71
C LYS A 172 22.73 10.89 10.10
N GLU A 173 23.00 11.55 8.98
CA GLU A 173 24.35 11.61 8.40
C GLU A 173 25.35 12.23 9.39
N ASP A 174 26.45 11.53 9.64
CA ASP A 174 27.60 12.02 10.39
C ASP A 174 28.90 11.40 9.84
N ALA A 175 29.78 12.25 9.32
CA ALA A 175 31.00 11.81 8.64
C ALA A 175 32.06 11.20 9.58
N GLN A 176 31.92 11.32 10.90
CA GLN A 176 32.84 10.74 11.88
C GLN A 176 32.29 9.43 12.46
N GLU A 177 31.01 9.43 12.81
CA GLU A 177 30.40 8.32 13.55
C GLU A 177 29.85 7.21 12.64
N ASN A 178 29.30 7.56 11.47
CA ASN A 178 28.66 6.60 10.55
C ASN A 178 29.17 6.73 9.10
N ARG A 179 30.48 6.61 8.94
CA ARG A 179 31.15 6.70 7.64
C ARG A 179 30.54 5.77 6.60
N LEU A 180 30.32 6.31 5.40
CA LEU A 180 29.69 5.59 4.31
C LEU A 180 30.41 4.28 3.95
N GLU A 181 31.75 4.25 4.00
CA GLU A 181 32.52 3.04 3.70
C GLU A 181 32.21 1.90 4.68
N ASP A 182 31.99 2.23 5.96
CA ASP A 182 31.68 1.26 7.01
C ASP A 182 30.24 0.73 6.82
N LEU A 183 29.29 1.62 6.50
CA LEU A 183 27.92 1.22 6.18
C LEU A 183 27.86 0.31 4.94
N ILE A 184 28.66 0.62 3.91
CA ILE A 184 28.80 -0.21 2.71
C ILE A 184 29.34 -1.61 3.08
N ALA A 185 30.30 -1.69 4.01
CA ALA A 185 30.81 -2.97 4.48
C ALA A 185 29.72 -3.79 5.20
N ILE A 186 28.92 -3.14 6.05
CA ILE A 186 27.79 -3.77 6.76
C ILE A 186 26.78 -4.36 5.77
N VAL A 187 26.28 -3.59 4.81
CA VAL A 187 25.24 -4.09 3.88
C VAL A 187 25.76 -5.17 2.94
N LYS A 188 27.06 -5.18 2.62
CA LYS A 188 27.70 -6.27 1.88
C LYS A 188 27.81 -7.55 2.72
N GLN A 189 28.10 -7.42 4.01
CA GLN A 189 28.18 -8.55 4.91
C GLN A 189 26.81 -9.13 5.26
N TYR A 190 25.80 -8.26 5.38
CA TYR A 190 24.45 -8.63 5.80
C TYR A 190 23.40 -8.09 4.80
N PRO A 191 23.04 -8.86 3.76
CA PRO A 191 22.14 -8.40 2.70
C PRO A 191 20.72 -8.02 3.14
N PHE A 192 20.28 -8.46 4.32
CA PHE A 192 18.99 -8.08 4.90
C PHE A 192 19.04 -6.70 5.60
N ILE A 193 20.23 -6.12 5.79
CA ILE A 193 20.43 -4.81 6.40
C ILE A 193 20.33 -3.71 5.35
N HIS A 194 19.56 -2.68 5.69
CA HIS A 194 19.35 -1.49 4.90
C HIS A 194 19.61 -0.24 5.74
N PHE A 195 20.07 0.83 5.09
CA PHE A 195 20.25 2.13 5.71
C PHE A 195 19.49 3.20 4.94
N THR A 196 18.81 4.06 5.68
CA THR A 196 18.22 5.29 5.18
C THR A 196 18.83 6.46 5.93
N ILE A 197 19.66 7.23 5.23
CA ILE A 197 20.49 8.29 5.81
C ILE A 197 19.83 9.64 5.53
N TYR A 198 19.41 10.34 6.58
CA TYR A 198 18.74 11.64 6.46
C TYR A 198 19.67 12.81 6.84
N ASN A 199 19.26 14.04 6.53
CA ASN A 199 20.10 15.26 6.55
C ASN A 199 21.34 15.16 5.65
N SER A 200 21.31 14.34 4.59
CA SER A 200 22.50 14.18 3.75
C SER A 200 22.77 15.45 2.94
N PHE A 201 24.01 15.95 2.99
CA PHE A 201 24.46 17.08 2.17
C PHE A 201 24.65 16.70 0.70
N LYS A 202 24.69 15.40 0.40
CA LYS A 202 24.95 14.90 -0.95
C LYS A 202 23.62 14.70 -1.67
N ASP A 203 23.50 15.30 -2.85
CA ASP A 203 22.39 15.02 -3.77
C ASP A 203 22.65 13.67 -4.47
N LEU A 204 22.44 12.59 -3.73
CA LEU A 204 22.65 11.22 -4.20
C LEU A 204 21.32 10.54 -4.50
N SER A 205 20.32 11.33 -4.91
CA SER A 205 19.02 10.84 -5.42
C SER A 205 19.17 9.80 -6.55
N THR A 206 20.37 9.70 -7.14
CA THR A 206 20.74 8.79 -8.22
C THR A 206 21.68 7.63 -7.82
N LEU A 207 22.19 7.56 -6.58
CA LEU A 207 23.09 6.50 -6.14
C LEU A 207 22.38 5.55 -5.15
N ARG A 208 21.51 4.69 -5.68
CA ARG A 208 21.07 3.48 -4.96
C ARG A 208 22.25 2.53 -4.88
N PHE A 209 23.01 2.58 -3.78
CA PHE A 209 23.87 1.46 -3.40
C PHE A 209 22.99 0.37 -2.83
N ASN A 210 22.18 -0.31 -3.66
CA ASN A 210 21.13 -1.29 -3.36
C ASN A 210 20.35 -1.05 -2.05
N ASN A 211 20.99 -1.30 -0.90
CA ASN A 211 20.44 -1.23 0.44
C ASN A 211 20.76 0.07 1.21
N ILE A 212 21.42 1.07 0.60
CA ILE A 212 21.66 2.39 1.21
C ILE A 212 20.92 3.45 0.41
N SER A 213 20.09 4.23 1.09
CA SER A 213 19.32 5.35 0.56
C SER A 213 19.64 6.66 1.28
N PHE A 214 19.49 7.79 0.59
CA PHE A 214 19.77 9.12 1.13
C PHE A 214 18.54 10.02 1.03
N ILE A 215 18.25 10.76 2.11
CA ILE A 215 17.19 11.76 2.18
C ILE A 215 17.82 13.13 2.44
N LYS A 216 17.78 14.00 1.43
CA LYS A 216 18.27 15.38 1.49
C LYS A 216 17.20 16.30 2.11
N ARG A 217 17.04 16.25 3.44
CA ARG A 217 16.20 17.17 4.23
C ARG A 217 16.69 17.24 5.67
N ASP A 218 16.58 18.42 6.29
CA ASP A 218 16.58 18.56 7.74
C ASP A 218 15.26 18.00 8.30
N LEU A 219 15.29 16.77 8.79
CA LEU A 219 14.13 16.13 9.42
C LEU A 219 14.27 16.14 10.95
N ASP A 220 13.25 16.64 11.64
CA ASP A 220 12.99 16.32 13.04
C ASP A 220 11.93 15.21 13.04
N PHE A 221 12.35 13.97 12.82
CA PHE A 221 11.47 12.79 12.69
C PHE A 221 10.48 12.61 13.86
N CYS A 222 10.67 13.31 14.99
CA CYS A 222 9.73 13.28 16.12
C CYS A 222 8.53 14.21 15.93
N LYS A 223 8.56 15.10 14.94
CA LYS A 223 7.53 16.14 14.70
C LYS A 223 7.08 16.23 13.24
N ASP A 224 7.83 15.65 12.31
CA ASP A 224 7.52 15.73 10.89
C ASP A 224 6.81 14.46 10.38
N CYS A 225 5.64 14.63 9.75
CA CYS A 225 4.91 13.55 9.06
C CYS A 225 5.54 13.16 7.70
N GLY A 226 6.77 13.58 7.43
CA GLY A 226 7.43 13.41 6.13
C GLY A 226 6.87 14.33 5.04
N VAL A 227 7.00 13.93 3.77
CA VAL A 227 6.33 14.61 2.64
C VAL A 227 5.14 13.76 2.21
N ILE A 228 3.96 14.35 2.33
CA ILE A 228 2.73 13.81 1.75
C ILE A 228 2.70 14.32 0.30
N SER A 229 3.13 13.47 -0.64
CA SER A 229 3.02 13.71 -2.08
C SER A 229 2.12 12.64 -2.70
N PRO A 230 1.22 13.00 -3.64
CA PRO A 230 0.49 12.03 -4.44
C PRO A 230 1.40 11.06 -5.19
N GLU A 231 2.65 11.43 -5.45
CA GLU A 231 3.66 10.59 -6.10
C GLU A 231 4.04 9.37 -5.25
N TYR A 232 3.77 9.40 -3.94
CA TYR A 232 3.96 8.27 -3.03
C TYR A 232 2.70 7.42 -2.84
N PHE A 233 1.59 7.78 -3.49
CA PHE A 233 0.41 6.92 -3.48
C PHE A 233 0.64 5.74 -4.42
N ILE A 234 0.79 4.58 -3.81
CA ILE A 234 0.96 3.31 -4.50
C ILE A 234 -0.38 2.60 -4.46
N ILE A 235 -0.79 2.04 -5.59
CA ILE A 235 -1.95 1.14 -5.62
C ILE A 235 -1.52 -0.15 -4.93
N PRO A 236 -2.17 -0.53 -3.82
CA PRO A 236 -1.73 -1.69 -3.04
C PRO A 236 -1.85 -2.96 -3.88
N THR A 237 -0.96 -3.91 -3.61
CA THR A 237 -1.19 -5.29 -4.03
C THR A 237 -2.37 -5.88 -3.27
N MET A 238 -2.85 -7.04 -3.71
CA MET A 238 -3.93 -7.75 -3.01
C MET A 238 -3.57 -8.00 -1.53
N ASP A 239 -2.35 -8.50 -1.28
CA ASP A 239 -1.86 -8.73 0.08
C ASP A 239 -1.85 -7.45 0.91
N SER A 240 -1.28 -6.36 0.38
CA SER A 240 -1.24 -5.08 1.08
C SER A 240 -2.64 -4.50 1.33
N TYR A 241 -3.59 -4.71 0.42
CA TYR A 241 -4.96 -4.28 0.60
C TYR A 241 -5.63 -5.04 1.74
N MET A 242 -5.52 -6.38 1.75
CA MET A 242 -6.07 -7.22 2.80
C MET A 242 -5.45 -6.93 4.17
N GLU A 243 -4.13 -6.77 4.24
CA GLU A 243 -3.43 -6.43 5.48
C GLU A 243 -3.95 -5.10 6.08
N ASN A 244 -4.12 -4.08 5.24
CA ASN A 244 -4.58 -2.76 5.68
C ASN A 244 -6.06 -2.74 6.07
N SER A 245 -6.90 -3.50 5.38
CA SER A 245 -8.32 -3.64 5.73
C SER A 245 -8.52 -4.40 7.05
N ALA A 246 -7.68 -5.38 7.35
CA ALA A 246 -7.74 -6.12 8.63
C ALA A 246 -7.36 -5.26 9.84
N LYS A 247 -6.41 -4.32 9.69
CA LYS A 247 -5.94 -3.44 10.77
C LYS A 247 -6.95 -2.35 11.17
N LEU A 248 -8.02 -2.13 10.40
CA LEU A 248 -9.07 -1.15 10.71
C LEU A 248 -10.19 -1.70 11.62
N LEU A 249 -10.11 -2.98 12.01
CA LEU A 249 -11.11 -3.65 12.86
C LEU A 249 -10.68 -3.80 14.33
N VAL A 250 -9.63 -3.09 14.78
CA VAL A 250 -9.16 -3.09 16.18
C VAL A 250 -9.26 -1.70 16.80
#